data_AF-A0A2S4PW76-F1
#
_entry.id   AF-A0A2S4PW76-F1
#
_cell.length_a   1.000
_cell.length_b   1.000
_cell.length_c   1.000
_cell.angle_alpha   90.00
_cell.angle_beta   90.00
_cell.angle_gamma   90.00
#
_symmetry.space_group_name_H-M   'P 1'
#
loop_
_entity.id
_entity.type
_entity.pdbx_description
1 polymer ?
#
loop_
_entity_poly.entity_id
_entity_poly.type
_entity_poly.pdbx_seq_one_letter_code
_entity_poly.pdbx_strand_id
1 'polypeptide(L)' 'MNAPDRFELFLLAEGEKKCIETADTRTPNSSIFKVNKEDHTLANMLRAHLLKDPHVLFAGYKVPHPLFATFELRVQTDGE' A
#
# COMPACT_ATOMS: atom_id res chain seq x y z
N MET A 1 -25.00 18.08 3.12
CA MET A 1 -24.78 16.64 3.35
C MET A 1 -23.28 16.44 3.41
N ASN A 2 -22.73 15.79 4.45
CA ASN A 2 -21.27 15.68 4.67
C ASN A 2 -20.67 14.39 4.08
N ALA A 3 -21.38 13.75 3.15
CA ALA A 3 -20.88 12.54 2.50
C ALA A 3 -19.95 12.94 1.35
N PRO A 4 -18.74 12.37 1.25
CA PRO A 4 -17.85 12.60 0.12
C PRO A 4 -18.44 12.01 -1.16
N ASP A 5 -17.97 12.50 -2.30
CA ASP A 5 -18.42 11.99 -3.59
C ASP A 5 -17.85 10.59 -3.85
N ARG A 6 -18.67 9.69 -4.42
CA ARG A 6 -18.26 8.28 -4.62
C ARG A 6 -17.07 8.11 -5.56
N PHE A 7 -16.87 9.03 -6.50
CA PHE A 7 -15.75 8.98 -7.42
C PHE A 7 -14.41 9.20 -6.73
N GLU A 8 -14.38 9.85 -5.56
CA GLU A 8 -13.18 10.08 -4.78
C GLU A 8 -12.55 8.78 -4.26
N LEU A 9 -13.25 7.64 -4.33
CA LEU A 9 -12.72 6.34 -3.94
C LEU A 9 -11.68 5.79 -4.92
N PHE A 10 -11.78 6.16 -6.21
CA PHE A 10 -10.94 5.59 -7.28
C PHE A 10 -10.26 6.65 -8.17
N LEU A 11 -10.77 7.88 -8.20
CA LEU A 11 -10.12 8.99 -8.91
C LEU A 11 -9.11 9.69 -7.99
N LEU A 12 -7.91 9.92 -8.53
CA LEU A 12 -6.88 10.72 -7.86
C LEU A 12 -7.24 12.21 -7.94
N ALA A 13 -7.00 12.93 -6.85
CA ALA A 13 -7.09 14.39 -6.85
C ALA A 13 -5.92 15.00 -7.65
N GLU A 14 -6.05 16.26 -8.03
CA GLU A 14 -4.98 16.98 -8.71
C GLU A 14 -3.70 17.01 -7.85
N GLY A 15 -2.59 16.53 -8.41
CA GLY A 15 -1.30 16.42 -7.72
C GLY A 15 -1.14 15.18 -6.82
N GLU A 16 -2.17 14.36 -6.65
CA GLU A 16 -2.09 13.12 -5.86
C GLU A 16 -1.40 12.01 -6.65
N LYS A 17 -0.34 11.43 -6.09
CA LYS A 17 0.35 10.28 -6.69
C LYS A 17 -0.36 8.98 -6.35
N LYS A 18 -0.40 8.04 -7.29
CA LYS A 18 -0.99 6.70 -7.07
C LYS A 18 -0.23 5.90 -6.02
N CYS A 19 1.10 5.88 -6.11
CA CYS A 19 1.98 5.13 -5.23
C CYS A 19 3.09 6.05 -4.74
N ILE A 20 3.39 6.00 -3.45
CA ILE A 20 4.46 6.72 -2.79
C ILE A 20 5.26 5.72 -1.98
N GLU A 21 6.55 5.61 -2.28
CA GLU A 21 7.49 4.79 -1.51
C GLU A 21 8.12 5.61 -0.39
N THR A 22 8.34 4.98 0.76
CA THR A 22 9.13 5.50 1.86
C THR A 22 9.99 4.37 2.42
N ALA A 23 11.31 4.54 2.42
CA ALA A 23 12.22 3.57 3.03
C ALA A 23 11.98 3.48 4.55
N ASP A 24 11.84 2.27 5.09
CA ASP A 24 11.72 2.04 6.54
C ASP A 24 13.13 2.07 7.15
N THR A 25 13.45 3.13 7.88
CA THR A 25 14.77 3.30 8.49
C THR A 25 15.04 2.38 9.67
N ARG A 26 14.02 1.67 10.17
CA ARG A 26 14.13 0.79 11.36
C ARG A 26 14.60 -0.60 11.01
N THR A 27 14.50 -1.02 9.74
CA THR A 27 14.82 -2.37 9.31
C THR A 27 15.52 -2.30 7.96
N PRO A 28 16.67 -2.97 7.77
CA PRO A 28 17.37 -2.95 6.49
C PRO A 28 16.51 -3.58 5.38
N ASN A 29 16.70 -3.11 4.14
CA ASN A 29 16.04 -3.61 2.95
C ASN A 29 14.50 -3.64 3.05
N SER A 30 13.94 -2.68 3.80
CA SER A 30 12.50 -2.56 4.02
C SER A 30 11.97 -1.24 3.46
N SER A 31 10.89 -1.32 2.68
CA SER A 31 10.18 -0.16 2.14
C SER A 31 8.69 -0.25 2.46
N ILE A 32 8.08 0.92 2.65
CA ILE A 32 6.64 1.09 2.84
C ILE A 32 6.08 1.81 1.63
N PHE A 33 5.14 1.16 0.95
CA PHE A 33 4.43 1.68 -0.22
C PHE A 33 3.03 2.12 0.22
N LYS A 34 2.76 3.42 0.12
CA LYS A 34 1.42 3.98 0.29
C LYS A 34 0.75 4.07 -1.07
N VAL A 35 -0.37 3.37 -1.23
CA VAL A 35 -1.13 3.35 -2.49
C VAL A 35 -2.48 4.02 -2.26
N ASN A 36 -2.72 5.09 -3.02
CA ASN A 36 -3.94 5.89 -2.95
C ASN A 36 -4.99 5.36 -3.92
N LYS A 37 -6.25 5.56 -3.55
CA LYS A 37 -7.45 5.19 -4.34
C LYS A 37 -7.50 3.69 -4.64
N GLU A 38 -7.16 2.88 -3.66
CA GLU A 38 -7.14 1.41 -3.71
C GLU A 38 -7.53 0.82 -2.36
N ASP A 39 -7.94 -0.44 -2.38
CA ASP A 39 -8.46 -1.15 -1.22
C ASP A 39 -7.83 -2.53 -1.02
N HIS A 40 -8.48 -3.36 -0.20
CA HIS A 40 -8.08 -4.73 0.10
C HIS A 40 -7.96 -5.63 -1.14
N THR A 41 -8.68 -5.33 -2.22
CA THR A 41 -8.67 -6.12 -3.46
C THR A 41 -7.26 -6.19 -4.03
N LEU A 42 -6.64 -5.03 -4.27
CA LEU A 42 -5.28 -4.96 -4.77
C LEU A 42 -4.26 -5.36 -3.70
N ALA A 43 -4.45 -4.86 -2.47
CA ALA A 43 -3.47 -5.05 -1.41
C ALA A 43 -3.30 -6.53 -1.02
N ASN A 44 -4.40 -7.28 -0.93
CA ASN A 44 -4.38 -8.70 -0.61
C ASN A 44 -3.74 -9.53 -1.73
N MET A 45 -4.06 -9.22 -2.99
CA MET A 45 -3.45 -9.88 -4.14
C MET A 45 -1.93 -9.69 -4.15
N LEU A 46 -1.46 -8.45 -3.97
CA LEU A 46 -0.02 -8.14 -3.92
C LEU A 46 0.67 -8.87 -2.76
N ARG A 47 0.10 -8.79 -1.55
CA ARG A 47 0.64 -9.47 -0.37
C ARG A 47 0.71 -10.99 -0.57
N ALA A 48 -0.33 -11.60 -1.14
CA ALA A 48 -0.34 -13.03 -1.41
C ALA A 48 0.66 -13.45 -2.51
N HIS A 49 0.94 -12.58 -3.47
CA HIS A 49 1.94 -12.83 -4.51
C HIS A 49 3.37 -12.67 -3.96
N LEU A 50 3.65 -11.59 -3.23
CA LEU A 50 4.96 -11.32 -2.63
C LEU A 50 5.40 -12.42 -1.66
N LEU A 51 4.48 -12.98 -0.89
CA LEU A 51 4.80 -14.09 0.04
C LEU A 51 5.17 -15.41 -0.65
N LYS A 52 5.04 -15.51 -1.99
CA LYS A 52 5.51 -16.67 -2.74
C LYS A 52 6.97 -16.55 -3.16
N ASP A 53 7.53 -15.34 -3.12
CA ASP A 53 8.91 -15.09 -3.49
C ASP A 53 9.85 -15.45 -2.33
N PRO A 54 10.84 -16.34 -2.54
CA PRO A 54 11.78 -16.73 -1.49
C PRO A 54 12.68 -15.57 -1.00
N HIS A 55 12.88 -14.53 -1.80
CA HIS A 55 13.68 -13.35 -1.43
C HIS A 55 12.92 -12.35 -0.57
N VAL A 56 11.60 -12.54 -0.41
CA VAL A 56 10.76 -11.69 0.43
C VAL A 56 10.70 -12.24 1.85
N LEU A 57 11.36 -11.54 2.78
CA LEU A 57 11.37 -11.88 4.20
C LEU A 57 10.06 -11.48 4.89
N PHE A 58 9.45 -10.37 4.47
CA PHE A 58 8.19 -9.89 5.01
C PHE A 58 7.36 -9.16 3.95
N ALA A 59 6.06 -9.48 3.88
CA ALA A 59 5.08 -8.71 3.13
C ALA A 59 3.77 -8.63 3.91
N GLY A 60 3.33 -7.41 4.22
CA GLY A 60 2.11 -7.16 4.97
C GLY A 60 1.51 -5.81 4.61
N TYR A 61 0.19 -5.71 4.64
CA TYR A 61 -0.50 -4.46 4.34
C TYR A 61 -1.52 -4.11 5.43
N LYS A 62 -1.87 -2.83 5.51
CA LYS A 62 -2.97 -2.33 6.35
C LYS A 62 -3.71 -1.21 5.64
N VAL A 63 -4.99 -1.05 5.95
CA VAL A 63 -5.78 0.15 5.63
C VAL A 63 -5.81 1.01 6.89
N PRO A 64 -5.15 2.18 6.92
CA PRO A 64 -5.06 3.00 8.14
C PRO A 64 -6.42 3.41 8.71
N HIS A 65 -7.40 3.66 7.83
CA HIS A 65 -8.76 4.00 8.20
C HIS A 65 -9.74 3.60 7.09
N PRO A 66 -10.88 2.95 7.40
CA PRO A 66 -11.78 2.39 6.38
C PRO A 66 -12.52 3.44 5.54
N LEU A 67 -12.62 4.69 5.99
CA LEU A 67 -13.26 5.77 5.22
C LEU A 67 -12.41 6.27 4.04
N PHE A 68 -11.13 5.92 4.00
CA PHE A 68 -10.23 6.35 2.92
C PHE A 68 -9.79 5.14 2.12
N ALA A 69 -9.93 5.22 0.80
CA ALA A 69 -9.44 4.21 -0.13
C ALA A 69 -7.91 4.32 -0.25
N THR A 70 -7.18 3.95 0.80
CA THR A 70 -5.72 3.98 0.82
C THR A 70 -5.22 2.80 1.65
N PHE A 71 -4.19 2.11 1.16
CA PHE A 71 -3.48 1.11 1.94
C PHE A 71 -1.98 1.39 2.01
N GLU A 72 -1.36 0.89 3.06
CA GLU A 72 0.10 0.85 3.25
C GLU A 72 0.56 -0.60 3.15
N LEU A 73 1.47 -0.89 2.22
CA LEU A 73 2.11 -2.19 2.04
C LEU A 73 3.58 -2.08 2.45
N ARG A 74 3.98 -2.85 3.46
CA ARG A 74 5.38 -2.99 3.88
C ARG A 74 5.97 -4.25 3.28
N VAL A 75 7.11 -4.10 2.62
CA VAL A 75 7.88 -5.20 2.03
C VAL A 75 9.31 -5.13 2.56
N GLN A 76 9.85 -6.28 2.96
CA GLN A 76 11.25 -6.45 3.32
C GLN A 76 11.85 -7.60 2.52
N THR A 77 13.01 -7.38 1.93
CA THR A 77 13.77 -8.40 1.19
C THR A 77 15.08 -8.76 1.88
N ASP A 78 15.71 -9.85 1.43
CA ASP A 78 17.05 -10.27 1.86
C ASP A 78 18.16 -9.34 1.35
N GLY A 79 17.94 -8.67 0.21
CA GLY A 79 18.87 -7.70 -0.38
C GLY A 79 19.92 -8.34 -1.29
N GLU A 80 19.72 -9.59 -1.70
CA GLU A 80 20.51 -10.29 -2.72
C GLU A 80 19.98 -10.05 -4.13
#